data_AF-A0A160FX85-F1
#
_entry.id   AF-A0A160FX85-F1
#
_cell.length_a   1.000
_cell.length_b   1.000
_cell.length_c   1.000
_cell.angle_alpha   90.00
_cell.angle_beta   90.00
_cell.angle_gamma   90.00
#
_symmetry.space_group_name_H-M   'P 1'
#
loop_
_entity.id
_entity.type
_entity.pdbx_description
1 polymer ?
#
loop_
_entity_poly.entity_id
_entity_poly.type
_entity_poly.pdbx_seq_one_letter_code
_entity_poly.pdbx_strand_id
1 'polypeptide(L)' 'MREASSGCAELDEILALAREAGMLITLDGQIGREKYQSIAGSLASFERFAEALRMAVAA' A
#
# COMPACT_ATOMS: atom_id res chain seq x y z
N MET A 1 21.60 -11.36 1.73
CA MET A 1 20.62 -10.73 2.63
C MET A 1 20.32 -9.29 2.18
N ARG A 2 19.94 -9.07 0.91
CA ARG A 2 19.75 -7.72 0.32
C ARG A 2 18.42 -7.55 -0.43
N GLU A 3 17.66 -8.62 -0.65
CA GLU A 3 16.37 -8.59 -1.36
C GLU A 3 15.17 -8.41 -0.42
N ALA A 4 15.24 -8.95 0.80
CA ALA A 4 14.16 -8.81 1.80
C ALA A 4 13.95 -7.36 2.28
N SER A 5 14.95 -6.49 2.15
CA SER A 5 14.84 -5.06 2.47
C SER A 5 14.14 -4.25 1.38
N SER A 6 14.20 -4.69 0.11
CA SER A 6 13.60 -3.97 -1.01
C SER A 6 12.08 -4.15 -1.06
N GLY A 7 11.58 -5.36 -0.76
CA GLY A 7 10.14 -5.62 -0.78
C GLY A 7 9.35 -4.95 0.36
N CYS A 8 9.99 -4.70 1.51
CA CYS A 8 9.34 -3.94 2.59
C CYS A 8 9.22 -2.46 2.24
N ALA A 9 10.26 -1.88 1.62
CA ALA A 9 10.25 -0.49 1.17
C ALA A 9 9.21 -0.25 0.07
N GLU A 10 9.12 -1.15 -0.91
CA GLU A 10 8.12 -1.07 -2.00
C GLU A 10 6.69 -1.19 -1.46
N LEU A 11 6.46 -2.07 -0.49
CA LEU A 11 5.15 -2.16 0.17
C LEU A 11 4.83 -0.90 0.97
N ASP A 12 5.79 -0.32 1.69
CA ASP A 12 5.60 0.91 2.45
C ASP A 12 5.25 2.10 1.53
N GLU A 13 5.83 2.16 0.33
CA GLU A 13 5.49 3.15 -0.70
C GLU A 13 4.05 2.96 -1.22
N ILE A 14 3.64 1.73 -1.53
CA ILE A 14 2.25 1.43 -1.95
C ILE A 14 1.26 1.81 -0.85
N LEU A 15 1.57 1.52 0.42
CA LEU A 15 0.74 1.89 1.56
C LEU A 15 0.71 3.41 1.79
N ALA A 16 1.77 4.14 1.46
CA ALA A 16 1.78 5.60 1.47
C ALA A 16 0.82 6.17 0.41
N LEU A 17 0.90 5.69 -0.84
CA LEU A 17 -0.01 6.09 -1.92
C LEU A 17 -1.47 5.82 -1.56
N ALA A 18 -1.77 4.68 -0.95
CA ALA A 18 -3.13 4.34 -0.50
C ALA A 18 -3.64 5.34 0.56
N ARG A 19 -2.79 5.73 1.53
CA ARG A 19 -3.15 6.73 2.56
C ARG A 19 -3.40 8.10 1.96
N GLU A 20 -2.51 8.55 1.07
CA GLU A 20 -2.63 9.84 0.39
C GLU A 20 -3.89 9.92 -0.49
N ALA A 21 -4.25 8.82 -1.14
CA ALA A 21 -5.49 8.71 -1.90
C ALA A 21 -6.75 8.70 -1.02
N GLY A 22 -6.62 8.59 0.31
CA GLY A 22 -7.73 8.53 1.25
C GLY A 22 -8.36 7.16 1.36
N MET A 23 -7.56 6.09 1.20
CA MET A 23 -7.96 4.71 1.49
C MET A 23 -7.76 4.41 2.98
N LEU A 24 -8.66 3.63 3.55
CA LEU A 24 -8.52 3.06 4.88
C LEU A 24 -7.63 1.82 4.81
N ILE A 25 -6.65 1.74 5.72
CA ILE A 25 -5.80 0.58 5.90
C ILE A 25 -6.06 0.03 7.29
N THR A 26 -6.50 -1.22 7.36
CA THR A 26 -6.81 -1.92 8.61
C THR A 26 -5.81 -3.04 8.80
N LEU A 27 -5.27 -3.20 10.02
CA LEU A 27 -4.51 -4.39 10.42
C LEU A 27 -5.50 -5.43 10.96
N ASP A 28 -5.77 -6.46 10.16
CA ASP A 28 -6.72 -7.52 10.51
C ASP A 28 -6.09 -8.56 11.44
N GLY A 29 -4.77 -8.71 11.39
CA GLY A 29 -4.02 -9.57 12.30
C GLY A 29 -2.51 -9.56 12.06
N GLN A 30 -1.77 -10.12 13.01
CA GLN A 30 -0.34 -10.35 12.86
C GLN A 30 0.01 -11.74 13.41
N ILE A 31 0.63 -12.58 12.57
CA ILE A 31 1.12 -13.90 12.95
C ILE A 31 2.64 -13.90 12.81
N GLY A 32 3.35 -14.03 13.93
CA GLY A 32 4.80 -13.85 13.95
C GLY A 32 5.21 -12.46 13.47
N ARG A 33 5.95 -12.40 12.35
CA ARG A 33 6.38 -11.14 11.71
C ARG A 33 5.49 -10.70 10.56
N GLU A 34 4.54 -11.53 10.16
CA GLU A 34 3.68 -11.27 9.00
C GLU A 34 2.41 -10.54 9.43
N LYS A 35 2.11 -9.44 8.74
CA LYS A 35 0.94 -8.58 8.97
C LYS A 35 -0.09 -8.85 7.88
N TYR A 36 -1.33 -9.04 8.29
CA TYR A 36 -2.48 -9.19 7.39
C TYR A 36 -3.26 -7.87 7.42
N GLN A 37 -3.31 -7.20 6.27
CA GLN A 37 -3.91 -5.87 6.16
C GLN A 37 -4.92 -5.82 5.02
N SER A 38 -6.06 -5.21 5.30
CA SER A 38 -7.07 -4.86 4.30
C SER A 38 -6.97 -3.39 3.92
N ILE A 39 -7.17 -3.10 2.64
CA ILE A 39 -7.27 -1.74 2.10
C ILE A 39 -8.66 -1.56 1.51
N ALA A 40 -9.41 -0.57 2.00
CA ALA A 40 -10.78 -0.30 1.57
C ALA A 40 -11.05 1.21 1.47
N GLY A 41 -12.01 1.60 0.64
CA GLY A 41 -12.37 3.01 0.45
C GLY A 41 -13.49 3.19 -0.54
N SER A 42 -13.88 4.45 -0.78
CA SER A 42 -14.81 4.78 -1.87
C SER A 42 -14.16 4.55 -3.23
N LEU A 43 -14.97 4.37 -4.28
CA LEU A 43 -14.47 4.27 -5.65
C LEU A 43 -13.65 5.51 -6.06
N ALA A 44 -14.05 6.70 -5.62
CA ALA A 44 -13.29 7.93 -5.89
C ALA A 44 -11.90 7.93 -5.24
N SER A 45 -11.75 7.37 -4.03
CA SER A 45 -10.44 7.17 -3.42
C SER A 45 -9.61 6.13 -4.16
N PHE A 46 -10.26 5.05 -4.61
CA PHE A 46 -9.61 4.00 -5.39
C PHE A 46 -9.10 4.52 -6.75
N GLU A 47 -9.87 5.37 -7.44
CA GLU A 47 -9.45 6.03 -8.68
C GLU A 47 -8.19 6.89 -8.48
N ARG A 48 -8.15 7.71 -7.42
CA ARG A 48 -6.95 8.50 -7.08
C ARG A 48 -5.74 7.63 -6.78
N PHE A 49 -5.94 6.53 -6.04
CA PHE A 49 -4.87 5.58 -5.75
C PHE A 49 -4.32 4.95 -7.03
N ALA A 50 -5.20 4.47 -7.92
CA ALA A 50 -4.80 3.83 -9.16
C ALA A 50 -4.01 4.79 -10.06
N GLU A 51 -4.39 6.06 -10.12
CA GLU A 51 -3.66 7.08 -10.87
C GLU A 51 -2.28 7.36 -10.26
N ALA A 52 -2.21 7.54 -8.94
CA ALA A 52 -0.94 7.76 -8.24
C ALA A 52 0.02 6.57 -8.41
N LEU A 53 -0.50 5.34 -8.34
CA LEU A 53 0.28 4.13 -8.58
C LEU A 53 0.82 4.05 -10.01
N ARG A 54 0.02 4.40 -11.03
CA ARG A 54 0.48 4.43 -12.42
C ARG A 54 1.62 5.43 -12.61
N MET A 55 1.52 6.60 -12.00
CA MET A 55 2.57 7.63 -12.07
C MET A 55 3.86 7.18 -11.37
N ALA A 56 3.74 6.49 -10.23
CA ALA A 56 4.90 5.98 -9.51
C ALA A 56 5.64 4.86 -10.25
N VAL A 57 4.92 3.97 -10.95
CA VAL A 57 5.53 2.85 -11.71
C VAL A 57 6.12 3.32 -13.05
N ALA A 58 5.67 4.46 -13.58
CA ALA A 58 6.16 5.02 -14.83
C ALA A 58 7.40 5.94 -14.68
N ALA A 59 7.83 6.22 -13.45
CA ALA A 59 8.96 7.10 -13.12
C ALA A 59 10.26 6.30 -12.94
#